data_AF-A0A7V8Z0D0-F1
#
_entry.id   AF-A0A7V8Z0D0-F1
#
_cell.length_a   1.000
_cell.length_b   1.000
_cell.length_c   1.000
_cell.angle_alpha   90.00
_cell.angle_beta   90.00
_cell.angle_gamma   90.00
#
_symmetry.space_group_name_H-M   'P 1'
#
loop_
_entity.id
_entity.type
_entity.pdbx_description
1 polymer ?
#
loop_
_entity_poly.entity_id
_entity_poly.type
_entity_poly.pdbx_seq_one_letter_code
_entity_poly.pdbx_strand_id
1 'polypeptide(L)'
;DFLLKNPVENKHLVLITDGTDSLAKSSEKADAMRNLLSTDINVHVISYTRMEATDIEPRTKMTSNTPPPKAMPDEVAAQLPNGVRDNAQAPKIGPTINLDRKLLKNLKARKADLEASERSLSNLAENTNGEFILPESLDEMVEKSALVAKMIDSSYVVTYTPKIPLNENSAERNIIVTSKRPNLVVQARRKLIVNGRN
;
A
#
# COMPACT_ATOMS: atom_id res chain seq x y z
N ASP A 1 -8.86 11.31 -19.67
CA ASP A 1 -9.70 12.50 -19.90
C ASP A 1 -10.94 12.67 -19.03
N PHE A 2 -11.55 11.63 -18.46
CA PHE A 2 -12.73 11.81 -17.59
C PHE A 2 -12.45 12.67 -16.34
N LEU A 3 -11.28 12.47 -15.70
CA LEU A 3 -10.88 13.21 -14.50
C LEU A 3 -10.47 14.67 -14.75
N LEU A 4 -10.33 15.11 -16.01
CA LEU A 4 -9.89 16.49 -16.33
C LEU A 4 -11.04 17.40 -16.79
N LYS A 5 -12.26 16.86 -16.93
CA LYS A 5 -13.37 17.56 -17.59
C LYS A 5 -13.94 18.73 -16.78
N ASN A 6 -13.98 18.64 -15.45
CA ASN A 6 -14.56 19.66 -14.57
C ASN A 6 -13.51 20.15 -13.55
N PRO A 7 -12.99 21.39 -13.63
CA PRO A 7 -11.91 21.86 -12.76
C PRO A 7 -12.36 22.24 -11.33
N VAL A 8 -13.67 22.34 -11.07
CA VAL A 8 -14.22 22.84 -9.80
C VAL A 8 -14.68 21.71 -8.86
N GLU A 9 -14.68 20.46 -9.34
CA GLU A 9 -15.16 19.32 -8.57
C GLU A 9 -14.06 18.77 -7.64
N ASN A 10 -14.49 18.33 -6.46
CA ASN A 10 -13.62 17.60 -5.54
C ASN A 10 -13.37 16.19 -6.08
N LYS A 11 -12.13 15.91 -6.49
CA LYS A 11 -11.77 14.63 -7.12
C LYS A 11 -10.95 13.80 -6.16
N HIS A 12 -11.50 12.64 -5.84
CA HIS A 12 -10.83 11.64 -5.02
C HIS A 12 -10.59 10.38 -5.85
N LEU A 13 -9.37 9.87 -5.78
CA LEU A 13 -9.00 8.57 -6.33
C LEU A 13 -8.66 7.65 -5.16
N VAL A 14 -9.33 6.51 -5.08
CA VAL A 14 -9.03 5.47 -4.09
C VAL A 14 -8.31 4.34 -4.80
N LEU A 15 -7.07 4.06 -4.40
CA LEU A 15 -6.26 2.96 -4.90
C LEU A 15 -6.26 1.82 -3.89
N ILE A 16 -6.63 0.62 -4.33
CA ILE A 16 -6.55 -0.60 -3.52
C ILE A 16 -5.58 -1.53 -4.23
N THR A 17 -4.33 -1.59 -3.77
CA THR A 17 -3.24 -2.26 -4.51
C THR A 17 -2.03 -2.55 -3.63
N ASP A 18 -1.25 -3.58 -3.96
CA ASP A 18 0.08 -3.82 -3.44
C ASP A 18 1.19 -3.05 -4.20
N GLY A 19 0.86 -2.44 -5.34
CA GLY A 19 1.77 -1.64 -6.17
C GLY A 19 2.81 -2.44 -6.96
N THR A 20 2.82 -3.77 -6.86
CA THR A 20 3.86 -4.63 -7.45
C THR A 20 3.53 -5.08 -8.87
N ASP A 21 2.25 -5.30 -9.18
CA ASP A 21 1.82 -5.91 -10.44
C ASP A 21 1.58 -4.86 -11.54
N SER A 22 2.68 -4.30 -12.05
CA SER A 22 2.62 -3.40 -13.21
C SER A 22 3.41 -3.96 -14.39
N LEU A 23 2.76 -3.99 -15.54
CA LEU A 23 3.43 -4.19 -16.83
C LEU A 23 4.18 -2.93 -17.31
N ALA A 24 3.91 -1.78 -16.69
CA ALA A 24 4.50 -0.49 -17.03
C ALA A 24 5.95 -0.39 -16.56
N LYS A 25 6.78 0.29 -17.37
CA LYS A 25 8.18 0.57 -17.01
C LYS A 25 8.23 1.54 -15.83
N SER A 26 9.31 1.47 -15.03
CA SER A 26 9.52 2.38 -13.89
C SER A 26 9.44 3.88 -14.28
N SER A 27 9.90 4.23 -15.49
CA SER A 27 9.79 5.60 -16.03
C SER A 27 8.34 6.02 -16.27
N GLU A 28 7.50 5.14 -16.81
CA GLU A 28 6.09 5.43 -17.09
C GLU A 28 5.30 5.62 -15.79
N LYS A 29 5.62 4.84 -14.74
CA LYS A 29 5.06 5.06 -13.40
C LYS A 29 5.45 6.42 -12.85
N ALA A 30 6.72 6.79 -12.97
CA ALA A 30 7.20 8.07 -12.47
C ALA A 30 6.54 9.26 -13.18
N ASP A 31 6.34 9.16 -14.50
CA ASP A 31 5.68 10.19 -15.28
C ASP A 31 4.17 10.25 -14.99
N ALA A 32 3.50 9.10 -14.85
CA ALA A 32 2.11 9.05 -14.40
C ALA A 32 1.93 9.67 -13.01
N MET A 33 2.88 9.39 -12.09
CA MET A 33 2.88 9.95 -10.74
C MET A 33 3.08 11.47 -10.77
N ARG A 34 4.00 11.99 -11.59
CA ARG A 34 4.19 13.44 -11.78
C ARG A 34 2.95 14.10 -12.37
N ASN A 35 2.33 13.47 -13.37
CA ASN A 35 1.11 13.98 -13.98
C ASN A 35 -0.01 14.05 -12.94
N LEU A 36 -0.15 13.02 -12.11
CA LEU A 36 -1.15 13.00 -11.06
C LEU A 36 -0.88 14.08 -10.00
N LEU A 37 0.38 14.32 -9.62
CA LEU A 37 0.75 15.43 -8.74
C LEU A 37 0.46 16.81 -9.34
N SER A 38 0.48 16.94 -10.67
CA SER A 38 0.13 18.19 -11.35
C SER A 38 -1.38 18.45 -11.39
N THR A 39 -2.21 17.45 -11.07
CA THR A 39 -3.66 17.59 -10.96
C THR A 39 -4.10 17.95 -9.53
N ASP A 40 -5.36 18.38 -9.39
CA ASP A 40 -6.00 18.62 -8.10
C ASP A 40 -6.77 17.38 -7.58
N ILE A 41 -6.22 16.18 -7.85
CA ILE A 41 -6.83 14.92 -7.44
C ILE A 41 -6.17 14.46 -6.13
N ASN A 42 -6.99 14.24 -5.10
CA ASN A 42 -6.54 13.64 -3.84
C ASN A 42 -6.49 12.12 -3.99
N VAL A 43 -5.36 11.49 -3.66
CA VAL A 43 -5.21 10.03 -3.81
C VAL A 43 -5.12 9.36 -2.45
N HIS A 44 -6.15 8.58 -2.13
CA HIS A 44 -6.17 7.71 -0.96
C HIS A 44 -5.68 6.33 -1.39
N VAL A 45 -4.83 5.71 -0.58
CA VAL A 45 -4.26 4.40 -0.90
C VAL A 45 -4.51 3.44 0.25
N ILE A 46 -5.14 2.31 -0.07
CA ILE A 46 -5.32 1.16 0.81
C ILE A 46 -4.39 0.06 0.30
N SER A 47 -3.27 -0.13 0.99
CA SER A 47 -2.21 -1.04 0.57
C SER A 47 -2.27 -2.35 1.33
N TYR A 48 -2.52 -3.47 0.65
CA TYR A 48 -2.49 -4.81 1.26
C TYR A 48 -1.07 -5.42 1.30
N THR A 49 -0.01 -4.62 1.09
CA THR A 49 1.40 -5.07 1.14
C THR A 49 1.76 -5.76 2.45
N ARG A 50 1.25 -5.26 3.58
CA ARG A 50 1.55 -5.81 4.91
C ARG A 50 0.91 -7.19 5.13
N MET A 51 -0.31 -7.38 4.64
CA MET A 51 -0.99 -8.69 4.67
C MET A 51 -0.24 -9.73 3.84
N GLU A 52 0.31 -9.32 2.69
CA GLU A 52 1.11 -10.21 1.85
C GLU A 52 2.48 -10.49 2.49
N ALA A 53 3.12 -9.47 3.07
CA ALA A 53 4.41 -9.61 3.74
C ALA A 53 4.34 -10.57 4.95
N THR A 54 3.26 -10.54 5.73
CA THR A 54 3.07 -11.45 6.88
C THR A 54 2.85 -12.90 6.45
N ASP A 55 2.22 -13.16 5.30
CA ASP A 55 2.11 -14.52 4.72
C ASP A 55 3.46 -15.02 4.15
N ILE A 56 4.24 -14.13 3.55
CA ILE A 56 5.54 -14.47 2.92
C ILE A 56 6.65 -14.68 3.95
N GLU A 57 6.69 -13.89 5.03
CA GLU A 57 7.78 -13.92 6.01
C GLU A 57 8.13 -15.31 6.57
N PRO A 58 7.18 -16.15 7.04
CA PRO A 58 7.52 -17.49 7.52
C PRO A 58 8.09 -18.39 6.43
N ARG A 59 7.68 -18.19 5.16
CA ARG A 59 8.12 -18.97 4.00
C ARG A 59 9.50 -18.57 3.48
N THR A 60 9.98 -17.37 3.83
CA THR A 60 11.34 -16.90 3.46
C THR A 60 12.46 -17.48 4.33
N LYS A 61 12.12 -18.14 5.44
CA LYS A 61 13.10 -18.71 6.37
C LYS A 61 13.63 -20.04 5.82
N MET A 62 14.96 -20.13 5.71
CA MET A 62 15.64 -21.36 5.28
C MET A 62 15.52 -22.48 6.33
N THR A 63 15.42 -22.10 7.59
CA THR A 63 15.25 -23.00 8.74
C THR A 63 13.98 -22.63 9.47
N SER A 64 13.09 -23.60 9.68
CA SER A 64 11.90 -23.43 10.52
C SER A 64 11.93 -24.41 11.68
N ASN A 65 11.58 -23.94 12.87
CA ASN A 65 11.36 -24.80 14.04
C ASN A 65 9.97 -25.44 14.05
N THR A 66 9.15 -25.16 13.03
CA THR A 66 7.87 -25.85 12.87
C THR A 66 8.11 -27.32 12.52
N PRO A 67 7.35 -28.25 13.12
CA PRO A 67 7.39 -29.65 12.75
C PRO A 67 7.17 -29.79 11.23
N PRO A 68 7.93 -30.66 10.55
CA PRO A 68 7.67 -30.91 9.14
C PRO A 68 6.24 -31.41 8.96
N PRO A 69 5.57 -31.06 7.84
CA PRO A 69 4.21 -31.53 7.57
C PRO A 69 4.17 -33.06 7.68
N LYS A 70 3.14 -33.59 8.37
CA LYS A 70 2.92 -35.03 8.49
C LYS A 70 2.81 -35.61 7.08
N ALA A 71 3.73 -36.52 6.73
CA ALA A 71 3.78 -37.12 5.40
C ALA A 71 2.60 -38.06 5.13
N MET A 72 1.92 -38.55 6.18
CA MET A 72 0.78 -39.44 6.08
C MET A 72 -0.30 -39.06 7.11
N PRO A 73 -1.59 -39.23 6.77
CA PRO A 73 -2.70 -39.16 7.73
C PRO A 73 -2.58 -40.20 8.83
N ASP A 74 -3.06 -39.87 10.03
CA ASP A 74 -2.94 -40.72 11.21
C ASP A 74 -3.64 -42.08 11.05
N GLU A 75 -4.70 -42.14 10.25
CA GLU A 75 -5.47 -43.35 9.89
C GLU A 75 -4.63 -44.39 9.13
N VAL A 76 -3.80 -43.92 8.19
CA VAL A 76 -2.91 -44.77 7.38
C VAL A 76 -1.72 -45.23 8.21
N ALA A 77 -1.20 -44.35 9.07
CA ALA A 77 -0.10 -44.70 9.97
C ALA A 77 -0.48 -45.82 10.97
N ALA A 78 -1.73 -45.86 11.41
CA ALA A 78 -2.23 -46.87 12.36
C ALA A 78 -2.29 -48.29 11.79
N GLN A 79 -2.41 -48.43 10.47
CA GLN A 79 -2.49 -49.72 9.76
C GLN A 79 -1.12 -50.31 9.43
N LEU A 80 -0.03 -49.59 9.72
CA LEU A 80 1.33 -50.05 9.41
C LEU A 80 1.81 -51.12 10.41
N PRO A 81 2.67 -52.05 9.97
CA PRO A 81 3.31 -53.03 10.86
C PRO A 81 4.09 -52.37 12.01
N ASN A 82 4.16 -53.07 13.14
CA ASN A 82 4.95 -52.65 14.31
C ASN A 82 6.41 -52.37 13.91
N GLY A 83 6.99 -51.27 14.39
CA GLY A 83 8.31 -50.76 13.98
C GLY A 83 8.28 -49.72 12.84
N VAL A 84 7.41 -49.86 11.84
CA VAL A 84 7.19 -48.81 10.81
C VAL A 84 6.24 -47.75 11.35
N ARG A 85 5.21 -48.18 12.09
CA ARG A 85 4.28 -47.28 12.79
C ARG A 85 4.99 -46.37 13.79
N ASP A 86 5.92 -46.92 14.57
CA ASP A 86 6.62 -46.17 15.63
C ASP A 86 7.56 -45.11 15.03
N ASN A 87 8.21 -45.41 13.90
CA ASN A 87 9.01 -44.43 13.17
C ASN A 87 8.17 -43.36 12.45
N ALA A 88 6.97 -43.73 11.96
CA ALA A 88 6.06 -42.79 11.31
C ALA A 88 5.39 -41.82 12.29
N GLN A 89 5.12 -42.28 13.52
CA GLN A 89 4.53 -41.48 14.60
C GLN A 89 5.58 -40.79 15.50
N ALA A 90 6.87 -41.10 15.34
CA ALA A 90 7.93 -40.46 16.11
C ALA A 90 7.92 -38.93 15.89
N PRO A 91 7.98 -38.13 16.97
CA PRO A 91 8.09 -36.69 16.85
C PRO A 91 9.41 -36.35 16.17
N LYS A 92 9.34 -35.82 14.94
CA LYS A 92 10.51 -35.31 14.22
C LYS A 92 10.94 -34.00 14.86
N ILE A 93 11.90 -34.08 15.77
CA ILE A 93 12.49 -32.94 16.47
C ILE A 93 13.71 -32.48 15.66
N GLY A 94 13.60 -31.32 15.01
CA GLY A 94 14.71 -30.71 14.30
C GLY A 94 14.25 -29.54 13.43
N PRO A 95 15.17 -28.64 13.06
CA PRO A 95 14.85 -27.56 12.13
C PRO A 95 14.52 -28.15 10.76
N THR A 96 13.35 -27.81 10.23
CA THR A 96 13.01 -28.11 8.84
C THR A 96 13.81 -27.17 7.94
N ILE A 97 14.65 -27.74 7.07
CA ILE A 97 15.48 -26.97 6.13
C ILE A 97 14.80 -26.94 4.77
N ASN A 98 14.50 -25.73 4.27
CA ASN A 98 14.03 -25.56 2.90
C ASN A 98 15.24 -25.53 1.95
N LEU A 99 15.34 -26.55 1.08
CA LEU A 99 16.44 -26.69 0.13
C LEU A 99 16.20 -25.92 -1.18
N ASP A 100 14.98 -25.43 -1.44
CA ASP A 100 14.66 -24.72 -2.66
C ASP A 100 15.16 -23.27 -2.62
N ARG A 101 16.42 -23.10 -3.04
CA ARG A 101 17.07 -21.78 -3.12
C ARG A 101 16.38 -20.85 -4.12
N LYS A 102 15.79 -21.39 -5.20
CA LYS A 102 15.14 -20.58 -6.23
C LYS A 102 13.85 -20.00 -5.68
N LEU A 103 13.04 -20.80 -5.00
CA LEU A 103 11.85 -20.34 -4.28
C LEU A 103 12.20 -19.30 -3.23
N LEU A 104 13.21 -19.55 -2.39
CA LEU A 104 13.66 -18.59 -1.37
C LEU A 104 14.10 -17.25 -1.98
N LYS A 105 14.82 -17.29 -3.12
CA LYS A 105 15.24 -16.09 -3.84
C LYS A 105 14.03 -15.30 -4.36
N ASN A 106 13.05 -15.99 -4.94
CA ASN A 106 11.83 -15.36 -5.45
C ASN A 106 11.00 -14.73 -4.33
N LEU A 107 10.82 -15.42 -3.20
CA LEU A 107 10.08 -14.89 -2.06
C LEU A 107 10.77 -13.67 -1.44
N LYS A 108 12.11 -13.68 -1.36
CA LYS A 108 12.89 -12.51 -0.90
C LYS A 108 12.79 -11.33 -1.87
N ALA A 109 12.84 -11.59 -3.18
CA ALA A 109 12.64 -10.56 -4.19
C ALA A 109 11.24 -9.95 -4.08
N ARG A 110 10.20 -10.80 -3.98
CA ARG A 110 8.81 -10.36 -3.78
C ARG A 110 8.66 -9.50 -2.54
N LYS A 111 9.26 -9.89 -1.41
CA LYS A 111 9.26 -9.07 -0.18
C LYS A 111 9.91 -7.70 -0.40
N ALA A 112 11.06 -7.65 -1.08
CA ALA A 112 11.72 -6.38 -1.39
C ALA A 112 10.88 -5.49 -2.32
N ASP A 113 10.18 -6.09 -3.28
CA ASP A 113 9.28 -5.38 -4.20
C ASP A 113 8.07 -4.80 -3.46
N LEU A 114 7.50 -5.53 -2.49
CA LEU A 114 6.42 -5.04 -1.63
C LEU A 114 6.87 -3.85 -0.79
N GLU A 115 8.04 -3.92 -0.15
CA GLU A 115 8.60 -2.82 0.65
C GLU A 115 8.88 -1.57 -0.20
N ALA A 116 9.39 -1.75 -1.43
CA ALA A 116 9.65 -0.65 -2.36
C ALA A 116 8.33 0.01 -2.86
N SER A 117 7.33 -0.82 -3.12
CA SER A 117 6.00 -0.37 -3.57
C SER A 117 5.28 0.38 -2.46
N GLU A 118 5.33 -0.12 -1.21
CA GLU A 118 4.79 0.55 -0.03
C GLU A 118 5.34 1.97 0.13
N ARG A 119 6.67 2.15 0.06
CA ARG A 119 7.29 3.48 0.13
C ARG A 119 6.81 4.41 -0.98
N SER A 120 6.69 3.88 -2.19
CA SER A 120 6.24 4.66 -3.35
C SER A 120 4.77 5.10 -3.21
N LEU A 121 3.91 4.21 -2.71
CA LEU A 121 2.50 4.47 -2.45
C LEU A 121 2.29 5.44 -1.27
N SER A 122 3.07 5.31 -0.19
CA SER A 122 3.07 6.27 0.92
C SER A 122 3.42 7.68 0.43
N ASN A 123 4.50 7.79 -0.34
CA ASN A 123 4.91 9.06 -0.93
C ASN A 123 3.81 9.64 -1.85
N LEU A 124 3.09 8.81 -2.59
CA LEU A 124 2.00 9.26 -3.46
C LEU A 124 0.83 9.85 -2.66
N ALA A 125 0.38 9.14 -1.63
CA ALA A 125 -0.72 9.59 -0.77
C ALA A 125 -0.35 10.89 -0.05
N GLU A 126 0.86 10.96 0.53
CA GLU A 126 1.35 12.16 1.23
C GLU A 126 1.43 13.39 0.32
N ASN A 127 1.97 13.22 -0.90
CA ASN A 127 2.13 14.35 -1.83
C ASN A 127 0.81 14.82 -2.45
N THR A 128 -0.21 13.95 -2.49
CA THR A 128 -1.55 14.26 -2.99
C THR A 128 -2.53 14.63 -1.88
N ASN A 129 -2.04 14.80 -0.64
CA ASN A 129 -2.86 15.15 0.52
C ASN A 129 -3.97 14.12 0.82
N GLY A 130 -3.80 12.89 0.35
CA GLY A 130 -4.68 11.77 0.65
C GLY A 130 -4.20 10.97 1.85
N GLU A 131 -4.95 9.92 2.18
CA GLU A 131 -4.66 9.07 3.32
C GLU A 131 -4.03 7.75 2.87
N PHE A 132 -3.00 7.32 3.58
CA PHE A 132 -2.35 6.03 3.38
C PHE A 132 -2.73 5.06 4.49
N ILE A 133 -3.25 3.90 4.08
CA ILE A 133 -3.75 2.90 5.00
C ILE A 133 -3.07 1.56 4.73
N LEU A 134 -2.41 1.03 5.76
CA LEU A 134 -1.97 -0.36 5.83
C LEU A 134 -2.89 -1.13 6.77
N PRO A 135 -3.80 -1.95 6.25
CA PRO A 135 -4.47 -2.96 7.05
C PRO A 135 -3.55 -4.16 7.30
N GLU A 136 -3.65 -4.74 8.49
CA GLU A 136 -3.01 -6.01 8.86
C GLU A 136 -3.95 -7.20 8.65
N SER A 137 -5.26 -6.95 8.56
CA SER A 137 -6.30 -7.96 8.38
C SER A 137 -7.39 -7.50 7.41
N LEU A 138 -8.18 -8.46 6.93
CA LEU A 138 -9.35 -8.16 6.08
C LEU A 138 -10.37 -7.29 6.82
N ASP A 139 -10.65 -7.59 8.09
CA ASP A 139 -11.63 -6.85 8.88
C ASP A 139 -11.21 -5.39 9.07
N GLU A 140 -9.93 -5.16 9.36
CA GLU A 140 -9.37 -3.82 9.47
C GLU A 140 -9.40 -3.07 8.14
N MET A 141 -9.21 -3.76 7.01
CA MET A 141 -9.35 -3.16 5.68
C MET A 141 -10.77 -2.66 5.45
N VAL A 142 -11.80 -3.44 5.81
CA VAL A 142 -13.20 -3.03 5.68
C VAL A 142 -13.50 -1.82 6.58
N GLU A 143 -13.11 -1.87 7.84
CA GLU A 143 -13.33 -0.76 8.78
C GLU A 143 -12.65 0.53 8.30
N LYS A 144 -11.37 0.45 7.92
CA LYS A 144 -10.61 1.60 7.47
C LYS A 144 -11.08 2.14 6.12
N SER A 145 -11.60 1.29 5.23
CA SER A 145 -12.20 1.75 3.98
C SER A 145 -13.41 2.66 4.21
N ALA A 146 -14.22 2.38 5.24
CA ALA A 146 -15.34 3.25 5.63
C ALA A 146 -14.86 4.60 6.20
N LEU A 147 -13.70 4.62 6.87
CA LEU A 147 -13.08 5.87 7.34
C LEU A 147 -12.64 6.75 6.15
N VAL A 148 -12.05 6.16 5.11
CA VAL A 148 -11.69 6.89 3.88
C VAL A 148 -12.92 7.52 3.24
N ALA A 149 -14.02 6.75 3.12
CA ALA A 149 -15.28 7.27 2.58
C ALA A 149 -15.79 8.48 3.40
N LYS A 150 -15.77 8.38 4.73
CA LYS A 150 -16.15 9.49 5.61
C LYS A 150 -15.23 10.70 5.46
N MET A 151 -13.93 10.49 5.23
CA MET A 151 -12.98 11.57 4.97
C MET A 151 -13.26 12.27 3.65
N ILE A 152 -13.58 11.51 2.60
CA ILE A 152 -14.01 12.04 1.30
C ILE A 152 -15.27 12.90 1.48
N ASP A 153 -16.28 12.42 2.19
CA ASP A 153 -17.50 13.17 2.48
C ASP A 153 -17.26 14.45 3.29
N SER A 154 -16.20 14.48 4.10
CA SER A 154 -15.80 15.63 4.91
C SER A 154 -14.80 16.57 4.23
N SER A 155 -14.48 16.35 2.96
CA SER A 155 -13.52 17.17 2.20
C SER A 155 -14.19 18.34 1.50
N TYR A 156 -13.59 19.53 1.62
CA TYR A 156 -14.12 20.78 1.05
C TYR A 156 -13.11 21.45 0.12
N VAL A 157 -13.59 21.98 -1.00
CA VAL A 157 -12.78 22.77 -1.94
C VAL A 157 -12.86 24.24 -1.54
N VAL A 158 -11.70 24.85 -1.27
CA VAL A 158 -11.60 26.28 -0.97
C VAL A 158 -10.90 26.97 -2.12
N THR A 159 -11.65 27.77 -2.88
CA THR A 159 -11.08 28.61 -3.94
C THR A 159 -10.69 29.97 -3.39
N TYR A 160 -9.43 30.34 -3.57
CA TYR A 160 -8.92 31.67 -3.24
C TYR A 160 -8.44 32.38 -4.51
N THR A 161 -9.05 33.52 -4.83
CA THR A 161 -8.60 34.38 -5.92
C THR A 161 -7.63 35.44 -5.36
N PRO A 162 -6.34 35.39 -5.70
CA PRO A 162 -5.38 36.36 -5.21
C PRO A 162 -5.62 37.74 -5.82
N LYS A 163 -5.37 38.79 -5.04
CA LYS A 163 -5.45 40.17 -5.54
C LYS A 163 -4.33 40.54 -6.53
N ILE A 164 -3.21 39.83 -6.49
CA ILE A 164 -2.06 40.05 -7.36
C ILE A 164 -1.91 38.83 -8.29
N PRO A 165 -2.04 38.99 -9.62
CA PRO A 165 -1.85 37.91 -10.57
C PRO A 165 -0.43 37.36 -10.49
N LEU A 166 -0.25 36.10 -10.83
CA LEU A 166 1.05 35.42 -10.83
C LEU A 166 1.86 35.92 -12.05
N ASN A 167 2.46 37.11 -11.96
CA ASN A 167 3.36 37.62 -12.99
C ASN A 167 4.69 36.85 -12.90
N GLU A 168 5.01 36.11 -13.97
CA GLU A 168 6.26 35.47 -14.46
C GLU A 168 7.39 35.01 -13.50
N ASN A 169 7.52 35.55 -12.30
CA ASN A 169 8.42 35.06 -11.28
C ASN A 169 7.78 33.87 -10.55
N SER A 170 8.42 32.72 -10.69
CA SER A 170 8.18 31.42 -10.04
C SER A 170 8.21 31.49 -8.50
N ALA A 171 7.35 32.30 -7.89
CA ALA A 171 7.23 32.42 -6.46
C ALA A 171 6.25 31.36 -5.95
N GLU A 172 6.78 30.33 -5.28
CA GLU A 172 5.98 29.36 -4.54
C GLU A 172 5.06 30.11 -3.56
N ARG A 173 3.73 29.92 -3.68
CA ARG A 173 2.75 30.51 -2.75
C ARG A 173 2.38 29.47 -1.72
N ASN A 174 2.75 29.71 -0.46
CA ASN A 174 2.35 28.89 0.66
C ASN A 174 1.00 29.38 1.19
N ILE A 175 -0.03 28.55 1.08
CA ILE A 175 -1.39 28.84 1.55
C ILE A 175 -1.60 28.08 2.86
N ILE A 176 -1.87 28.81 3.94
CA ILE A 176 -2.16 28.22 5.26
C ILE A 176 -3.65 28.41 5.52
N VAL A 177 -4.36 27.30 5.71
CA VAL A 177 -5.78 27.28 6.04
C VAL A 177 -5.92 26.91 7.53
N THR A 178 -6.62 27.75 8.29
CA THR A 178 -6.89 27.51 9.72
C THR A 178 -8.40 27.51 9.99
N SER A 179 -8.82 26.78 11.02
CA SER A 179 -10.21 26.74 11.48
C SER A 179 -10.37 27.59 12.74
N LYS A 180 -11.54 28.23 12.87
CA LYS A 180 -11.95 28.89 14.12
C LYS A 180 -12.48 27.90 15.18
N ARG A 181 -12.86 26.68 14.78
CA ARG A 181 -13.41 25.69 15.71
C ARG A 181 -12.28 24.97 16.47
N PRO A 182 -12.32 24.89 17.81
CA PRO A 182 -11.38 24.07 18.56
C PRO A 182 -11.55 22.60 18.16
N ASN A 183 -10.46 21.85 18.13
CA ASN A 183 -10.38 20.42 17.76
C ASN A 183 -10.67 20.05 16.29
N LEU A 184 -10.76 21.02 15.36
CA LEU A 184 -10.80 20.70 13.93
C LEU A 184 -9.38 20.65 13.36
N VAL A 185 -8.92 19.45 13.01
CA VAL A 185 -7.64 19.26 12.29
C VAL A 185 -7.88 19.56 10.82
N VAL A 186 -7.30 20.65 10.33
CA VAL A 186 -7.37 21.02 8.90
C VAL A 186 -6.15 20.46 8.19
N GLN A 187 -6.38 19.57 7.23
CA GLN A 187 -5.37 19.11 6.29
C GLN A 187 -5.58 19.84 4.96
N ALA A 188 -4.60 20.64 4.54
CA ALA A 188 -4.68 21.43 3.32
C ALA A 188 -3.40 21.27 2.50
N ARG A 189 -3.55 21.25 1.17
CA ARG A 189 -2.44 21.17 0.21
C ARG A 189 -1.59 22.43 0.36
N ARG A 190 -0.34 22.28 0.83
CA ARG A 190 0.55 23.41 1.15
C ARG A 190 1.28 23.99 -0.06
N LYS A 191 1.40 23.22 -1.15
CA LYS A 191 2.19 23.59 -2.33
C LYS A 191 1.33 23.56 -3.59
N LEU A 192 0.97 24.74 -4.09
CA LEU A 192 0.38 24.90 -5.41
C LEU A 192 1.50 25.11 -6.43
N ILE A 193 1.77 24.10 -7.26
CA ILE A 193 2.67 24.23 -8.41
C ILE A 193 1.80 24.54 -9.62
N VAL A 194 1.69 25.81 -9.99
CA VAL A 194 1.04 26.21 -11.23
C VAL A 194 2.04 25.97 -12.36
N ASN A 195 1.88 24.87 -13.10
CA ASN A 195 2.61 24.72 -14.36
C ASN A 195 2.04 25.73 -15.35
N GLY A 196 2.80 26.80 -15.59
CA GLY A 196 2.51 27.76 -16.66
C GLY A 196 2.74 27.11 -18.03
N ARG A 197 1.75 26.36 -18.50
CA ARG A 197 1.63 26.01 -19.91
C ARG A 197 0.16 26.21 -20.32
N ASN A 198 -0.05 27.31 -21.04
CA ASN A 198 -1.15 27.45 -21.99
C ASN A 198 -1.03 26.39 -23.08
#